data_AF-A0A6V8CSL7-F1
#
_entry.id   AF-A0A6V8CSL7-F1
#
_cell.length_a   1.000
_cell.length_b   1.000
_cell.length_c   1.000
_cell.angle_alpha   90.00
_cell.angle_beta   90.00
_cell.angle_gamma   90.00
#
_symmetry.space_group_name_H-M   'P 1'
#
loop_
_entity.id
_entity.type
_entity.pdbx_description
1 polymer ?
#
loop_
_entity_poly.entity_id
_entity_poly.type
_entity_poly.pdbx_seq_one_letter_code
_entity_poly.pdbx_strand_id
1 'polypeptide(L)'
;MKRGTLKGITVGSNDGRTHVLLLMPRAHRPDYESKIDMIAHTETVYSTYLRPREGKEAIRDSGMEPDDHSFHLINIATRDLGVWMQNLIQQGWNRCEMEVIPNNDTAMDIMCFGHPSSTVVERLPLPWNPFDVEGRCYNHIPDGTTIIEDAPDDLDSDKVSEDISSTDSEIVEAEPVEAPAEITKVVVAEVPASELLEEEVRRTIDLLRADGMDMMQVMEHPKFAEVSERAGAANVDVWTMVVSTFQ
;
A
#
# COMPACT_ATOMS: atom_id res chain seq x y z
N MET A 1 0.60 -5.22 18.95
CA MET A 1 1.08 -5.87 17.69
C MET A 1 0.78 -7.37 17.66
N LYS A 2 0.13 -7.87 16.61
CA LYS A 2 0.01 -9.33 16.35
C LYS A 2 0.96 -9.78 15.25
N ARG A 3 1.53 -10.98 15.38
CA ARG A 3 2.44 -11.59 14.39
C ARG A 3 1.62 -12.20 13.25
N GLY A 4 2.04 -11.96 12.02
CA GLY A 4 1.46 -12.56 10.82
C GLY A 4 2.53 -12.92 9.77
N THR A 5 2.08 -13.52 8.67
CA THR A 5 2.91 -13.81 7.50
C THR A 5 2.63 -12.77 6.42
N LEU A 6 3.69 -12.17 5.89
CA LEU A 6 3.66 -11.03 4.99
C LEU A 6 3.85 -11.57 3.55
N LYS A 7 2.76 -11.71 2.79
CA LYS A 7 2.84 -11.95 1.33
C LYS A 7 2.97 -10.62 0.60
N GLY A 8 4.17 -10.06 0.65
CA GLY A 8 4.48 -8.72 0.11
C GLY A 8 3.72 -7.62 0.85
N ILE A 9 4.41 -6.57 1.30
CA ILE A 9 3.70 -5.33 1.56
C ILE A 9 3.39 -4.88 0.15
N THR A 10 2.18 -5.15 -0.32
CA THR A 10 1.78 -4.87 -1.70
C THR A 10 2.08 -3.41 -1.97
N VAL A 11 3.09 -3.19 -2.80
CA VAL A 11 3.57 -1.88 -3.21
C VAL A 11 2.48 -1.27 -4.05
N GLY A 12 1.76 -0.32 -3.48
CA GLY A 12 0.77 0.44 -4.21
C GLY A 12 0.45 1.75 -3.52
N SER A 13 1.07 2.84 -3.97
CA SER A 13 0.66 4.22 -3.65
C SER A 13 -0.73 4.60 -4.19
N ASN A 14 -1.59 3.64 -4.54
CA ASN A 14 -2.89 3.88 -5.20
C ASN A 14 -4.12 3.38 -4.41
N ASP A 15 -3.97 2.83 -3.21
CA ASP A 15 -5.11 2.36 -2.38
C ASP A 15 -5.39 3.26 -1.16
N GLY A 16 -5.03 4.54 -1.23
CA GLY A 16 -5.19 5.47 -0.09
C GLY A 16 -4.27 5.13 1.11
N ARG A 17 -3.19 4.39 0.87
CA ARG A 17 -2.18 4.00 1.85
C ARG A 17 -0.81 4.55 1.47
N THR A 18 0.07 4.69 2.47
CA THR A 18 1.40 5.26 2.31
C THR A 18 2.43 4.50 3.13
N HIS A 19 3.67 4.55 2.68
CA HIS A 19 4.81 3.94 3.35
C HIS A 19 5.59 4.97 4.15
N VAL A 20 5.96 4.60 5.37
CA VAL A 20 6.81 5.43 6.22
C VAL A 20 7.92 4.56 6.82
N LEU A 21 9.14 5.05 6.78
CA LEU A 21 10.28 4.43 7.43
C LEU A 21 10.50 5.05 8.82
N LEU A 22 10.53 4.23 9.86
CA LEU A 22 10.83 4.67 11.22
C LEU A 22 12.22 4.18 11.62
N LEU A 23 13.05 5.11 12.07
CA LEU A 23 14.41 4.85 12.52
C LEU A 23 14.52 5.05 14.02
N MET A 24 15.01 4.03 14.72
CA MET A 24 15.23 4.10 16.17
C MET A 24 16.32 3.13 16.62
N PRO A 25 17.07 3.43 17.70
CA PRO A 25 17.94 2.42 18.30
C PRO A 25 17.13 1.21 18.77
N ARG A 26 17.68 0.00 18.62
CA ARG A 26 16.98 -1.26 18.93
C ARG A 26 16.46 -1.34 20.37
N ALA A 27 17.16 -0.71 21.30
CA ALA A 27 16.77 -0.63 22.70
C ALA A 27 15.42 0.08 22.93
N HIS A 28 15.01 0.97 22.02
CA HIS A 28 13.77 1.74 22.14
C HIS A 28 12.54 1.07 21.51
N ARG A 29 12.69 -0.09 20.85
CA ARG A 29 11.56 -0.80 20.24
C ARG A 29 10.42 -1.10 21.22
N PRO A 30 10.66 -1.64 22.44
CA PRO A 30 9.56 -1.99 23.33
C PRO A 30 8.74 -0.77 23.76
N ASP A 31 9.39 0.37 23.97
CA ASP A 31 8.75 1.64 24.30
C ASP A 31 7.92 2.15 23.12
N TYR A 32 8.49 2.16 21.92
CA TYR A 32 7.76 2.50 20.69
C TYR A 32 6.53 1.62 20.49
N GLU A 33 6.69 0.29 20.57
CA GLU A 33 5.62 -0.70 20.39
C GLU A 33 4.50 -0.51 21.41
N SER A 34 4.82 -0.24 22.68
CA SER A 34 3.83 0.04 23.72
C SER A 34 3.02 1.31 23.45
N LYS A 35 3.62 2.32 22.81
CA LYS A 35 2.97 3.61 22.59
C LYS A 35 2.05 3.59 21.38
N ILE A 36 2.49 2.99 20.29
CA ILE A 36 1.66 2.88 19.07
C ILE A 36 0.48 1.94 19.25
N ASP A 37 0.54 0.99 20.19
CA ASP A 37 -0.59 0.12 20.56
C ASP A 37 -1.77 0.92 21.14
N MET A 38 -1.50 2.13 21.66
CA MET A 38 -2.51 3.04 22.23
C MET A 38 -3.07 4.04 21.21
N ILE A 39 -2.56 4.04 19.97
CA ILE A 39 -2.98 4.98 18.93
C ILE A 39 -4.23 4.44 18.26
N ALA A 40 -5.34 5.15 18.38
CA ALA A 40 -6.55 4.86 17.64
C ALA A 40 -6.34 5.12 16.13
N HIS A 41 -6.67 4.13 15.32
CA HIS A 41 -6.57 4.14 13.86
C HIS A 41 -7.76 3.39 13.26
N THR A 42 -8.08 3.67 12.00
CA THR A 42 -9.31 3.16 11.35
C THR A 42 -9.06 1.91 10.52
N GLU A 43 -7.85 1.73 9.99
CA GLU A 43 -7.47 0.58 9.17
C GLU A 43 -6.20 -0.09 9.68
N THR A 44 -6.12 -1.41 9.61
CA THR A 44 -4.93 -2.18 10.00
C THR A 44 -3.64 -1.58 9.46
N VAL A 45 -2.68 -1.31 10.34
CA VAL A 45 -1.32 -0.90 9.95
C VAL A 45 -0.45 -2.15 9.80
N TYR A 46 0.09 -2.32 8.61
CA TYR A 46 1.04 -3.41 8.31
C TYR A 46 2.45 -2.89 8.52
N SER A 47 3.30 -3.69 9.16
CA SER A 47 4.66 -3.28 9.41
C SER A 47 5.64 -4.44 9.36
N THR A 48 6.90 -4.11 9.10
CA THR A 48 8.01 -5.05 9.14
C THR A 48 9.28 -4.37 9.64
N TYR A 49 10.10 -5.12 10.38
CA TYR A 49 11.43 -4.67 10.74
C TYR A 49 12.41 -5.17 9.68
N LEU A 50 12.86 -4.26 8.84
CA LEU A 50 13.92 -4.46 7.87
C LEU A 50 15.23 -4.78 8.61
N ARG A 51 15.88 -5.88 8.23
CA ARG A 51 17.15 -6.34 8.84
C ARG A 51 18.16 -6.69 7.76
N PRO A 52 18.93 -5.71 7.25
CA PRO A 52 20.04 -5.96 6.34
C PRO A 52 21.09 -6.85 7.03
N ARG A 53 21.24 -8.08 6.54
CA ARG A 53 22.35 -8.97 6.95
C ARG A 53 23.59 -8.75 6.10
N GLU A 54 23.37 -8.36 4.85
CA GLU A 54 24.36 -8.00 3.86
C GLU A 54 24.37 -6.48 3.65
N GLY A 55 25.38 -5.93 2.97
CA GLY A 55 25.45 -4.50 2.67
C GLY A 55 25.68 -3.58 3.88
N LYS A 56 26.01 -4.13 5.05
CA LYS A 56 26.18 -3.35 6.29
C LYS A 56 27.29 -2.29 6.19
N GLU A 57 28.39 -2.59 5.50
CA GLU A 57 29.48 -1.63 5.32
C GLU A 57 29.01 -0.37 4.58
N ALA A 58 28.19 -0.50 3.54
CA ALA A 58 27.63 0.66 2.84
C ALA A 58 26.74 1.52 3.75
N ILE A 59 25.99 0.89 4.66
CA ILE A 59 25.18 1.61 5.67
C ILE A 59 26.08 2.31 6.69
N ARG A 60 27.18 1.67 7.09
CA ARG A 60 28.17 2.30 8.00
C ARG A 60 28.85 3.49 7.35
N ASP A 61 29.18 3.39 6.05
CA ASP A 61 29.77 4.48 5.27
C ASP A 61 28.85 5.70 5.16
N SER A 62 27.52 5.50 5.25
CA SER A 62 26.56 6.62 5.32
C SER A 62 26.44 7.24 6.72
N GLY A 63 27.10 6.67 7.72
CA GLY A 63 27.17 7.20 9.09
C GLY A 63 26.20 6.54 10.07
N MET A 64 25.59 5.41 9.73
CA MET A 64 24.64 4.70 10.59
C MET A 64 25.14 3.30 10.96
N GLU A 65 25.02 2.91 12.23
CA GLU A 65 25.30 1.54 12.64
C GLU A 65 24.05 0.65 12.47
N PRO A 66 24.00 -0.26 11.47
CA PRO A 66 22.83 -1.08 11.19
C PRO A 66 22.50 -2.07 12.31
N ASP A 67 23.48 -2.49 13.11
CA ASP A 67 23.28 -3.44 14.20
C ASP A 67 22.71 -2.83 15.48
N ASP A 68 22.81 -1.52 15.65
CA ASP A 68 22.23 -0.81 16.78
C ASP A 68 20.90 -0.13 16.42
N HIS A 69 20.59 -0.03 15.13
CA HIS A 69 19.38 0.60 14.62
C HIS A 69 18.29 -0.39 14.17
N SER A 70 17.07 0.12 14.17
CA SER A 70 15.87 -0.53 13.70
C SER A 70 15.34 0.26 12.53
N PHE A 71 15.18 -0.43 11.41
CA PHE A 71 14.56 0.08 10.21
C PHE A 71 13.15 -0.51 10.20
N HIS A 72 12.16 0.25 10.67
CA HIS A 72 10.80 -0.24 10.78
C HIS A 72 9.95 0.40 9.68
N LEU A 73 9.64 -0.40 8.66
CA LEU A 73 8.82 0.02 7.54
C LEU A 73 7.37 -0.22 7.91
N ILE A 74 6.54 0.82 7.83
CA ILE A 74 5.10 0.71 7.99
C ILE A 74 4.39 1.05 6.70
N ASN A 75 3.26 0.41 6.48
CA ASN A 75 2.28 0.73 5.48
C ASN A 75 0.98 1.07 6.22
N ILE A 76 0.56 2.32 6.15
CA ILE A 76 -0.55 2.90 6.92
C ILE A 76 -1.53 3.59 5.98
N ALA A 77 -2.83 3.58 6.32
CA ALA A 77 -3.80 4.39 5.60
C ALA A 77 -3.45 5.88 5.70
N THR A 78 -3.48 6.58 4.57
CA THR A 78 -3.14 8.02 4.51
C THR A 78 -4.03 8.85 5.44
N ARG A 79 -5.27 8.42 5.67
CA ARG A 79 -6.21 9.03 6.63
C ARG A 79 -5.76 8.91 8.09
N ASP A 80 -5.07 7.82 8.45
CA ASP A 80 -4.59 7.54 9.81
C ASP A 80 -3.19 8.12 10.07
N LEU A 81 -2.45 8.47 9.01
CA LEU A 81 -1.08 8.97 9.09
C LEU A 81 -0.95 10.17 10.04
N GLY A 82 -1.88 11.11 9.98
CA GLY A 82 -1.85 12.31 10.80
C GLY A 82 -1.86 12.00 12.30
N VAL A 83 -2.82 11.19 12.74
CA VAL A 83 -2.96 10.80 14.16
C VAL A 83 -1.77 9.95 14.61
N TRP A 84 -1.30 9.05 13.75
CA TRP A 84 -0.14 8.20 14.04
C TRP A 84 1.14 9.00 14.21
N MET A 85 1.47 9.86 13.24
CA MET A 85 2.71 10.63 13.25
C MET A 85 2.69 11.74 14.29
N GLN A 86 1.54 12.39 14.54
CA GLN A 86 1.45 13.46 15.52
C GLN A 86 1.74 12.96 16.94
N ASN A 87 1.34 11.74 17.28
CA ASN A 87 1.73 11.09 18.54
C ASN A 87 3.25 10.88 18.66
N LEU A 88 3.94 10.52 17.57
CA LEU A 88 5.39 10.37 17.57
C LEU A 88 6.10 11.74 17.66
N ILE A 89 5.62 12.73 16.91
CA ILE A 89 6.17 14.10 16.94
C ILE A 89 6.07 14.71 18.34
N GLN A 90 4.96 14.52 19.05
CA GLN A 90 4.81 14.98 20.43
C GLN A 90 5.86 14.39 21.39
N GLN A 91 6.43 13.24 21.05
CA GLN A 91 7.50 12.58 21.80
C GLN A 91 8.90 12.97 21.32
N GLY A 92 9.00 13.97 20.43
CA GLY A 92 10.26 14.51 19.92
C GLY A 92 10.80 13.78 18.69
N TRP A 93 10.02 12.90 18.05
CA TRP A 93 10.46 12.30 16.79
C TRP A 93 10.54 13.35 15.69
N ASN A 94 11.61 13.27 14.90
CA ASN A 94 11.86 14.21 13.83
C ASN A 94 11.44 13.63 12.49
N ARG A 95 10.58 14.36 11.76
CA ARG A 95 10.27 14.05 10.36
C ARG A 95 11.45 14.44 9.49
N CYS A 96 11.76 13.58 8.53
CA CYS A 96 12.76 13.81 7.50
C CYS A 96 12.33 13.12 6.20
N GLU A 97 12.96 13.51 5.11
CA GLU A 97 12.89 12.82 3.83
C GLU A 97 14.22 12.10 3.63
N MET A 98 14.16 10.87 3.15
CA MET A 98 15.33 10.01 3.01
C MET A 98 15.32 9.38 1.63
N GLU A 99 16.46 9.41 0.96
CA GLU A 99 16.66 8.69 -0.29
C GLU A 99 17.15 7.28 0.04
N VAL A 100 16.36 6.27 -0.30
CA VAL A 100 16.76 4.86 -0.21
C VAL A 100 17.40 4.46 -1.53
N ILE A 101 18.57 3.82 -1.46
CA ILE A 101 19.34 3.39 -2.63
C ILE A 101 19.50 1.87 -2.60
N PRO A 102 18.62 1.11 -3.27
CA PRO A 102 18.77 -0.32 -3.39
C PRO A 102 19.94 -0.68 -4.33
N ASN A 103 20.68 -1.76 -4.03
CA ASN A 103 21.87 -2.15 -4.82
C ASN A 103 21.61 -2.43 -6.32
N ASN A 104 20.38 -2.77 -6.72
CA ASN A 104 20.04 -3.14 -8.10
C ASN A 104 18.68 -2.55 -8.54
N ASP A 105 18.26 -1.44 -7.94
CA ASP A 105 16.99 -0.79 -8.25
C ASP A 105 17.18 0.73 -8.30
N THR A 106 16.13 1.43 -8.73
CA THR A 106 16.10 2.89 -8.78
C THR A 106 16.06 3.45 -7.36
N ALA A 107 16.86 4.48 -7.11
CA ALA A 107 16.77 5.25 -5.87
C ALA A 107 15.36 5.84 -5.71
N MET A 108 14.89 5.94 -4.47
CA MET A 108 13.53 6.37 -4.17
C MET A 108 13.49 7.20 -2.90
N ASP A 109 12.66 8.25 -2.92
CA ASP A 109 12.39 9.04 -1.72
C ASP A 109 11.35 8.34 -0.85
N ILE A 110 11.60 8.34 0.46
CA ILE A 110 10.67 7.81 1.45
C ILE A 110 10.51 8.80 2.61
N MET A 111 9.27 8.94 3.08
CA MET A 111 8.99 9.67 4.31
C MET A 111 9.60 8.90 5.49
N CYS A 112 10.41 9.59 6.29
CA CYS A 112 11.09 8.97 7.41
C CYS A 112 10.84 9.74 8.72
N PHE A 113 10.76 9.02 9.84
CA PHE A 113 10.79 9.60 11.17
C PHE A 113 11.89 8.97 12.02
N GLY A 114 12.77 9.80 12.57
CA GLY A 114 13.82 9.39 13.48
C GLY A 114 13.44 9.62 14.94
N HIS A 115 13.63 8.60 15.77
CA HIS A 115 13.59 8.75 17.22
C HIS A 115 14.63 9.79 17.68
N PRO A 116 14.38 10.59 18.74
CA PRO A 116 15.33 11.62 19.22
C PRO A 116 16.76 11.13 19.47
N SER A 117 16.90 9.86 19.82
CA SER A 117 18.19 9.19 20.08
C SER A 117 18.73 8.40 18.88
N SER A 118 18.10 8.49 17.71
CA SER A 118 18.54 7.83 16.48
C SER A 118 19.52 8.70 15.72
N THR A 119 20.50 8.08 15.08
CA THR A 119 21.17 8.71 13.94
C THR A 119 20.21 8.65 12.74
N VAL A 120 20.09 9.73 11.99
CA VAL A 120 19.33 9.79 10.74
C VAL A 120 20.31 10.20 9.65
N VAL A 121 20.20 9.56 8.48
CA VAL A 121 21.05 9.80 7.31
C VAL A 121 20.18 10.30 6.16
N GLU A 122 20.72 11.11 5.26
CA GLU A 122 19.97 11.55 4.07
C GLU A 122 19.84 10.44 3.02
N ARG A 123 20.86 9.58 2.93
CA ARG A 123 20.94 8.47 1.98
C ARG A 123 21.16 7.14 2.70
N LEU A 124 20.24 6.21 2.47
CA LEU A 124 20.29 4.88 3.06
C LEU A 124 20.49 3.81 1.97
N PRO A 125 21.72 3.29 1.80
CA PRO A 125 21.93 2.17 0.92
C PRO A 125 21.32 0.90 1.52
N LEU A 126 20.52 0.18 0.74
CA LEU A 126 19.95 -1.10 1.13
C LEU A 126 20.35 -2.20 0.13
N PRO A 127 20.58 -3.44 0.59
CA PRO A 127 20.94 -4.54 -0.32
C PRO A 127 19.78 -4.97 -1.24
N TRP A 128 18.56 -4.49 -0.98
CA TRP A 128 17.33 -4.82 -1.70
C TRP A 128 16.35 -3.66 -1.66
N ASN A 129 15.31 -3.70 -2.50
CA ASN A 129 14.19 -2.78 -2.45
C ASN A 129 13.38 -3.03 -1.17
N PRO A 130 13.14 -2.01 -0.32
CA PRO A 130 12.47 -2.20 0.96
C PRO A 130 11.01 -2.63 0.86
N PHE A 131 10.40 -2.48 -0.30
CA PHE A 131 9.02 -2.85 -0.53
C PHE A 131 8.85 -4.31 -1.01
N ASP A 132 9.92 -4.95 -1.46
CA ASP A 132 9.91 -6.33 -1.99
C ASP A 132 10.19 -7.40 -0.92
N VAL A 133 10.21 -7.02 0.36
CA VAL A 133 10.59 -7.94 1.44
C VAL A 133 9.46 -8.90 1.78
N GLU A 134 9.68 -10.18 1.51
CA GLU A 134 8.86 -11.28 2.00
C GLU A 134 9.31 -11.72 3.41
N GLY A 135 8.37 -11.95 4.33
CA GLY A 135 8.73 -12.41 5.67
C GLY A 135 7.64 -12.26 6.74
N ARG A 136 8.07 -12.03 7.99
CA ARG A 136 7.13 -11.82 9.11
C ARG A 136 6.67 -10.36 9.14
N CYS A 137 5.36 -10.14 9.14
CA CYS A 137 4.76 -8.83 9.42
C CYS A 137 4.31 -8.73 10.86
N TYR A 138 4.13 -7.49 11.30
CA TYR A 138 3.37 -7.13 12.48
C TYR A 138 2.19 -6.28 12.05
N ASN A 139 1.01 -6.69 12.49
CA ASN A 139 -0.23 -5.99 12.23
C ASN A 139 -0.65 -5.25 13.51
N HIS A 140 -0.90 -3.94 13.38
CA HIS A 140 -1.67 -3.18 14.36
C HIS A 140 -3.09 -3.12 13.85
N ILE A 141 -4.00 -3.65 14.64
CA ILE A 141 -5.37 -3.89 14.23
C ILE A 141 -6.23 -2.93 15.06
N PRO A 142 -7.13 -2.15 14.42
CA PRO A 142 -8.01 -1.24 15.12
C PRO A 142 -8.85 -1.95 16.18
N ASP A 143 -9.11 -1.24 17.27
CA ASP A 143 -10.01 -1.72 18.32
C ASP A 143 -11.38 -2.09 17.75
N GLY A 144 -11.91 -3.24 18.18
CA GLY A 144 -13.20 -3.75 17.71
C GLY A 144 -13.17 -4.51 16.39
N THR A 145 -12.01 -4.64 15.73
CA THR A 145 -11.87 -5.51 14.54
C THR A 145 -11.82 -6.97 14.96
N THR A 146 -12.75 -7.79 14.46
CA THR A 146 -12.72 -9.24 14.65
C THR A 146 -11.67 -9.86 13.74
N ILE A 147 -10.67 -10.51 14.33
CA ILE A 147 -9.64 -11.24 13.58
C ILE A 147 -10.12 -12.67 13.45
N ILE A 148 -10.39 -13.11 12.22
CA ILE A 148 -10.55 -14.52 11.92
C ILE A 148 -9.13 -15.07 11.84
N GLU A 149 -8.68 -15.75 12.89
CA GLU A 149 -7.38 -16.43 12.90
C GLU A 149 -7.49 -17.65 11.96
N ASP A 150 -6.97 -17.53 10.73
CA ASP A 150 -6.69 -18.72 9.93
C ASP A 150 -5.63 -19.55 10.65
N ALA A 151 -5.94 -20.83 10.84
CA ALA A 151 -5.12 -21.79 11.58
C ALA A 151 -3.66 -21.80 11.08
N PRO A 152 -2.67 -22.05 11.95
CA PRO A 152 -1.29 -22.18 11.52
C PRO A 152 -1.15 -23.33 10.52
N ASP A 153 -0.63 -23.04 9.33
CA ASP A 153 -0.02 -24.05 8.46
C ASP A 153 1.24 -24.57 9.19
N ASP A 154 1.06 -25.61 10.01
CA ASP A 154 2.15 -26.41 10.53
C ASP A 154 2.81 -27.16 9.37
N LEU A 155 3.83 -26.52 8.79
CA LEU A 155 4.81 -27.18 7.93
C LEU A 155 5.73 -28.04 8.80
N ASP A 156 5.31 -29.27 9.09
CA ASP A 156 6.22 -30.32 9.52
C ASP A 156 6.67 -31.13 8.30
N SER A 157 7.96 -31.01 8.00
CA SER A 157 8.66 -31.73 6.95
C SER A 157 9.22 -33.01 7.55
N ASP A 158 8.67 -34.17 7.18
CA ASP A 158 9.48 -35.34 6.79
C ASP A 158 8.67 -36.61 6.44
N LYS A 159 9.02 -37.18 5.28
CA LYS A 159 9.13 -38.62 4.92
C LYS A 159 7.98 -39.42 4.26
N VAL A 160 8.32 -39.79 3.01
CA VAL A 160 8.30 -41.15 2.39
C VAL A 160 7.02 -41.61 1.68
N SER A 161 7.06 -41.41 0.36
CA SER A 161 6.80 -42.31 -0.79
C SER A 161 6.04 -43.65 -0.65
N GLU A 162 5.33 -43.96 -1.76
CA GLU A 162 4.72 -45.23 -2.19
C GLU A 162 3.41 -45.60 -1.44
N ASP A 163 2.30 -45.99 -2.05
CA ASP A 163 2.10 -46.85 -3.21
C ASP A 163 0.64 -46.72 -3.75
N ILE A 164 0.47 -47.25 -4.95
CA ILE A 164 -0.66 -47.39 -5.89
C ILE A 164 -2.06 -47.78 -5.39
N SER A 165 -3.02 -47.59 -6.33
CA SER A 165 -4.20 -48.42 -6.62
C SER A 165 -5.50 -48.07 -5.89
N SER A 166 -6.70 -48.11 -6.46
CA SER A 166 -7.32 -48.13 -7.79
C SER A 166 -8.83 -48.07 -7.51
N THR A 167 -9.62 -47.78 -8.56
CA THR A 167 -11.05 -48.14 -8.72
C THR A 167 -12.02 -47.05 -8.20
N ASP A 168 -12.62 -46.20 -9.04
CA ASP A 168 -13.53 -46.40 -10.20
C ASP A 168 -15.01 -46.37 -9.80
N SER A 169 -15.81 -45.76 -10.67
CA SER A 169 -17.29 -45.65 -10.79
C SER A 169 -17.67 -44.18 -11.06
N GLU A 170 -17.67 -43.67 -12.28
CA GLU A 170 -18.55 -43.95 -13.45
C GLU A 170 -19.61 -42.82 -13.60
N ILE A 171 -19.33 -41.86 -14.49
CA ILE A 171 -19.99 -41.56 -15.78
C ILE A 171 -21.46 -41.09 -15.67
N VAL A 172 -21.69 -39.83 -16.07
CA VAL A 172 -22.79 -39.49 -16.98
C VAL A 172 -22.38 -38.36 -17.90
N GLU A 173 -22.26 -38.73 -19.17
CA GLU A 173 -22.01 -37.95 -20.37
C GLU A 173 -23.27 -37.16 -20.76
N ALA A 174 -23.11 -35.89 -21.17
CA ALA A 174 -23.96 -35.23 -22.17
C ALA A 174 -23.37 -33.87 -22.57
N GLU A 175 -22.47 -33.89 -23.56
CA GLU A 175 -22.34 -32.84 -24.58
C GLU A 175 -23.13 -33.32 -25.82
N PRO A 176 -23.44 -32.53 -26.90
CA PRO A 176 -22.66 -31.38 -27.37
C PRO A 176 -23.48 -30.25 -28.10
N VAL A 177 -22.70 -29.31 -28.69
CA VAL A 177 -23.01 -28.46 -29.87
C VAL A 177 -23.77 -27.16 -29.54
N GLU A 178 -23.32 -25.94 -29.84
CA GLU A 178 -22.74 -25.42 -31.09
C GLU A 178 -22.06 -24.05 -30.86
N ALA A 179 -20.78 -23.91 -31.22
CA ALA A 179 -20.22 -22.68 -31.80
C ALA A 179 -20.40 -22.79 -33.34
N PRO A 180 -20.19 -21.76 -34.21
CA PRO A 180 -19.45 -20.51 -34.00
C PRO A 180 -20.04 -19.26 -34.71
N ALA A 181 -19.56 -18.05 -34.39
CA ALA A 181 -19.50 -16.98 -35.37
C ALA A 181 -18.42 -15.97 -35.01
N GLU A 182 -17.65 -15.64 -36.04
CA GLU A 182 -16.30 -15.13 -36.06
C GLU A 182 -16.34 -13.65 -36.51
N ILE A 183 -15.39 -12.85 -35.99
CA ILE A 183 -14.78 -11.64 -36.58
C ILE A 183 -15.68 -10.53 -37.17
N THR A 184 -15.65 -9.37 -36.52
CA THR A 184 -15.48 -8.10 -37.23
C THR A 184 -14.42 -7.27 -36.53
N LYS A 185 -13.21 -7.22 -37.12
CA LYS A 185 -12.20 -6.21 -36.84
C LYS A 185 -12.78 -4.85 -37.25
N VAL A 186 -13.35 -4.12 -36.29
CA VAL A 186 -13.46 -2.67 -36.42
C VAL A 186 -12.32 -2.10 -35.61
N VAL A 187 -11.32 -1.60 -36.34
CA VAL A 187 -10.34 -0.65 -35.82
C VAL A 187 -11.13 0.61 -35.47
N VAL A 188 -11.79 0.59 -34.31
CA VAL A 188 -12.11 1.81 -33.59
C VAL A 188 -10.85 2.03 -32.78
N ALA A 189 -10.16 3.15 -33.03
CA ALA A 189 -9.18 3.62 -32.06
C ALA A 189 -9.86 3.53 -30.70
N GLU A 190 -9.40 2.62 -29.82
CA GLU A 190 -9.93 2.50 -28.48
C GLU A 190 -9.66 3.86 -27.85
N VAL A 191 -10.68 4.73 -27.93
CA VAL A 191 -10.81 5.89 -27.06
C VAL A 191 -10.75 5.24 -25.69
N PRO A 192 -9.63 5.37 -24.97
CA PRO A 192 -9.45 4.65 -23.72
C PRO A 192 -10.67 4.97 -22.85
N ALA A 193 -11.16 4.00 -22.07
CA ALA A 193 -12.36 4.19 -21.24
C ALA A 193 -12.27 5.46 -20.35
N SER A 194 -11.05 5.92 -20.04
CA SER A 194 -10.74 7.20 -19.42
C SER A 194 -11.17 8.43 -20.24
N GLU A 195 -10.99 8.45 -21.56
CA GLU A 195 -11.38 9.57 -22.42
C GLU A 195 -12.91 9.75 -22.49
N LEU A 196 -13.68 8.65 -22.47
CA LEU A 196 -15.15 8.71 -22.39
C LEU A 196 -15.64 9.23 -21.05
N LEU A 197 -15.00 8.80 -19.96
CA LEU A 197 -15.30 9.27 -18.60
C LEU A 197 -14.88 10.73 -18.41
N GLU A 198 -13.77 11.15 -19.00
CA GLU A 198 -13.35 12.54 -19.01
C GLU A 198 -14.39 13.46 -19.69
N GLU A 199 -14.94 13.06 -20.84
CA GLU A 199 -16.00 13.81 -21.50
C GLU A 199 -17.26 13.89 -20.61
N GLU A 200 -17.61 12.79 -19.94
CA GLU A 200 -18.74 12.74 -19.01
C GLU A 200 -18.55 13.66 -17.79
N VAL A 201 -17.34 13.70 -17.21
CA VAL A 201 -16.97 14.62 -16.13
C VAL A 201 -17.09 16.06 -16.61
N ARG A 202 -16.49 16.43 -17.76
CA ARG A 202 -16.56 17.80 -18.31
C ARG A 202 -18.01 18.22 -18.57
N ARG A 203 -18.79 17.34 -19.20
CA ARG A 203 -20.21 17.58 -19.50
C ARG A 203 -21.03 17.80 -18.23
N THR A 204 -20.74 17.05 -17.17
CA THR A 204 -21.43 17.19 -15.88
C THR A 204 -21.07 18.51 -15.20
N ILE A 205 -19.78 18.90 -15.21
CA ILE A 205 -19.33 20.19 -14.69
C ILE A 205 -20.00 21.36 -15.46
N ASP A 206 -20.03 21.29 -16.79
CA ASP A 206 -20.62 22.33 -17.62
C ASP A 206 -22.13 22.50 -17.38
N LEU A 207 -22.84 21.38 -17.18
CA LEU A 207 -24.27 21.41 -16.88
C LEU A 207 -24.54 22.06 -15.52
N LEU A 208 -23.78 21.70 -14.49
CA LEU A 208 -23.96 22.25 -13.15
C LEU A 208 -23.53 23.72 -13.07
N ARG A 209 -22.49 24.11 -13.84
CA ARG A 209 -22.11 25.51 -14.03
C ARG A 209 -23.20 26.31 -14.74
N ALA A 210 -23.83 25.74 -15.77
CA ALA A 210 -24.94 26.38 -16.47
C ALA A 210 -26.16 26.60 -15.56
N ASP A 211 -26.35 25.74 -14.56
CA ASP A 211 -27.33 25.90 -13.49
C ASP A 211 -26.93 26.98 -12.44
N GLY A 212 -25.79 27.65 -12.65
CA GLY A 212 -25.32 28.76 -11.80
C GLY A 212 -24.60 28.31 -10.53
N MET A 213 -24.22 27.04 -10.43
CA MET A 213 -23.51 26.51 -9.27
C MET A 213 -22.05 26.94 -9.28
N ASP A 214 -21.54 27.34 -8.12
CA ASP A 214 -20.12 27.58 -7.91
C ASP A 214 -19.33 26.27 -7.77
N MET A 215 -18.00 26.35 -7.78
CA MET A 215 -17.12 25.18 -7.72
C MET A 215 -17.39 24.28 -6.50
N MET A 216 -17.67 24.87 -5.33
CA MET A 216 -17.94 24.11 -4.11
C MET A 216 -19.28 23.40 -4.21
N GLN A 217 -20.30 24.08 -4.74
CA GLN A 217 -21.62 23.52 -5.00
C GLN A 217 -21.60 22.40 -6.05
N VAL A 218 -20.78 22.53 -7.09
CA VAL A 218 -20.58 21.45 -8.09
C VAL A 218 -19.99 20.22 -7.43
N MET A 219 -18.97 20.39 -6.57
CA MET A 219 -18.32 19.26 -5.90
C MET A 219 -19.23 18.54 -4.89
N GLU A 220 -20.15 19.25 -4.26
CA GLU A 220 -21.13 18.68 -3.33
C GLU A 220 -22.37 18.10 -4.05
N HIS A 221 -22.50 18.30 -5.37
CA HIS A 221 -23.68 17.90 -6.11
C HIS A 221 -23.71 16.36 -6.34
N PRO A 222 -24.81 15.65 -6.05
CA PRO A 222 -24.89 14.19 -6.19
C PRO A 222 -24.53 13.66 -7.59
N LYS A 223 -24.97 14.34 -8.65
CA LYS A 223 -24.62 13.97 -10.03
C LYS A 223 -23.14 14.08 -10.32
N PHE A 224 -22.45 15.04 -9.70
CA PHE A 224 -21.01 15.18 -9.86
C PHE A 224 -20.28 14.12 -9.05
N ALA A 225 -20.73 13.81 -7.83
CA ALA A 225 -20.16 12.76 -7.00
C ALA A 225 -20.12 11.40 -7.73
N GLU A 226 -21.23 10.96 -8.32
CA GLU A 226 -21.32 9.67 -9.04
C GLU A 226 -20.38 9.58 -10.26
N VAL A 227 -20.22 10.68 -11.00
CA VAL A 227 -19.33 10.72 -12.17
C VAL A 227 -17.86 10.85 -11.74
N SER A 228 -17.59 11.62 -10.67
CA SER A 228 -16.26 11.80 -10.11
C SER A 228 -15.70 10.51 -9.51
N GLU A 229 -16.55 9.68 -8.89
CA GLU A 229 -16.17 8.37 -8.34
C GLU A 229 -15.75 7.41 -9.46
N ARG A 230 -16.56 7.34 -10.54
CA ARG A 230 -16.23 6.51 -11.71
C ARG A 230 -14.99 6.99 -12.43
N ALA A 231 -14.81 8.30 -12.57
CA ALA A 231 -13.62 8.89 -13.18
C ALA A 231 -12.37 8.66 -12.31
N GLY A 232 -12.49 8.80 -10.99
CA GLY A 232 -11.42 8.48 -10.05
C GLY A 232 -11.01 7.00 -10.11
N ALA A 233 -11.97 6.08 -10.22
CA ALA A 233 -11.69 4.65 -10.41
C ALA A 233 -10.96 4.34 -11.73
N ALA A 234 -11.11 5.19 -12.75
CA ALA A 234 -10.39 5.11 -14.01
C ALA A 234 -9.10 5.95 -14.05
N ASN A 235 -8.65 6.46 -12.90
CA ASN A 235 -7.45 7.29 -12.75
C ASN A 235 -7.48 8.60 -13.56
N VAL A 236 -8.67 9.19 -13.72
CA VAL A 236 -8.89 10.51 -14.31
C VAL A 236 -8.74 11.57 -13.23
N ASP A 237 -7.94 12.61 -13.50
CA ASP A 237 -7.73 13.72 -12.57
C ASP A 237 -8.90 14.72 -12.62
N VAL A 238 -9.96 14.38 -11.88
CA VAL A 238 -11.19 15.17 -11.76
C VAL A 238 -10.92 16.56 -11.18
N TRP A 239 -9.95 16.71 -10.26
CA TRP A 239 -9.67 17.98 -9.60
C TRP A 239 -9.11 19.01 -10.58
N THR A 240 -8.13 18.62 -11.39
CA THR A 240 -7.59 19.49 -12.45
C THR A 240 -8.67 19.87 -13.46
N MET A 241 -9.60 18.95 -13.77
CA MET A 241 -10.72 19.23 -14.67
C MET A 241 -11.67 20.29 -14.09
N VAL A 242 -12.09 20.14 -12.83
CA VAL A 242 -12.95 21.14 -12.14
C VAL A 242 -12.24 22.49 -12.08
N VAL A 243 -11.00 22.55 -11.61
CA VAL A 243 -10.25 23.81 -11.48
C VAL A 243 -10.07 24.47 -12.85
N SER A 244 -9.80 23.70 -13.91
CA SER A 244 -9.65 24.23 -15.27
C SER A 244 -10.94 24.84 -15.84
N THR A 245 -12.11 24.36 -15.42
CA THR A 245 -13.41 24.88 -15.89
C THR A 245 -13.84 26.15 -15.15
N PHE A 246 -13.37 26.35 -13.92
CA PHE A 246 -13.73 27.49 -13.05
C PHE A 246 -12.67 28.61 -12.99
N GLN A 247 -11.52 28.44 -13.65
CA GLN A 247 -10.56 29.52 -13.94
C GLN A 247 -10.98 30.37 -15.15
#